data_AF-A0A936J519-F1
#
_entry.id   AF-A0A936J519-F1
#
_cell.length_a   1.000
_cell.length_b   1.000
_cell.length_c   1.000
_cell.angle_alpha   90.00
_cell.angle_beta   90.00
_cell.angle_gamma   90.00
#
_symmetry.space_group_name_H-M   'P 1'
#
loop_
_entity.id
_entity.type
_entity.pdbx_description
1 polymer ?
#
loop_
_entity_poly.entity_id
_entity_poly.type
_entity_poly.pdbx_seq_one_letter_code
_entity_poly.pdbx_strand_id
1 'polypeptide(L)'
;MAFGMLLTGLSFFVLWYAATLGEGKTYTAAEMQGGSFRINERVVNNLKAEGMSAETLEKVMAAKTDEGKNLIDDVKFSPETDKATGVKTEGSDRLIAAIDKVAPGEGSKYKDSILKHAYLFQVSPFWLLLAYGILSLGELMLSPMGLSLVSKVAPIRMRGLMMGGWFVATAIGNKLTMIGIYWSIWYQSKFFIVLGCMALFMAVVLALLLKPLKKAMPGV
;
A
#
# COMPACT_ATOMS: atom_id res chain seq x y z
N MET A 1 -24.15 6.91 -8.88
CA MET A 1 -23.71 5.74 -8.11
C MET A 1 -22.71 4.92 -8.90
N ALA A 2 -23.09 4.28 -10.03
CA ALA A 2 -22.12 3.55 -10.88
C ALA A 2 -20.93 4.41 -11.36
N PHE A 3 -21.18 5.66 -11.74
CA PHE A 3 -20.12 6.60 -12.13
C PHE A 3 -19.15 6.95 -10.97
N GLY A 4 -19.65 7.10 -9.74
CA GLY A 4 -18.78 7.33 -8.58
C GLY A 4 -17.89 6.13 -8.27
N MET A 5 -18.42 4.91 -8.39
CA MET A 5 -17.64 3.66 -8.26
C MET A 5 -16.59 3.49 -9.38
N LEU A 6 -16.89 3.96 -10.59
CA LEU A 6 -15.91 4.04 -11.67
C LEU A 6 -14.75 4.99 -11.33
N LEU A 7 -15.04 6.17 -10.76
CA LEU A 7 -14.01 7.11 -10.32
C LEU A 7 -13.16 6.52 -9.17
N THR A 8 -13.78 5.85 -8.21
CA THR A 8 -13.06 5.12 -7.16
C THR A 8 -12.12 4.05 -7.74
N GLY A 9 -12.60 3.26 -8.72
CA GLY A 9 -11.76 2.31 -9.44
C GLY A 9 -10.60 3.00 -10.17
N LEU A 10 -10.86 4.10 -10.86
CA LEU A 10 -9.84 4.88 -11.58
C LEU A 10 -8.75 5.40 -10.63
N SER A 11 -9.10 5.86 -9.43
CA SER A 11 -8.14 6.27 -8.40
C SER A 11 -7.17 5.13 -8.03
N PHE A 12 -7.68 3.91 -7.84
CA PHE A 12 -6.83 2.74 -7.60
C PHE A 12 -5.97 2.35 -8.80
N PHE A 13 -6.45 2.54 -10.03
CA PHE A 13 -5.63 2.35 -11.23
C PHE A 13 -4.50 3.36 -11.35
N VAL A 14 -4.73 4.63 -10.97
CA VAL A 14 -3.69 5.66 -10.87
C VAL A 14 -2.62 5.23 -9.87
N LEU A 15 -3.03 4.76 -8.68
CA LEU A 15 -2.11 4.27 -7.66
C LEU A 15 -1.38 3.00 -8.08
N TRP A 16 -2.05 2.09 -8.80
CA TRP A 16 -1.42 0.92 -9.40
C TRP A 16 -0.32 1.33 -10.38
N TYR A 17 -0.62 2.25 -11.30
CA TYR A 17 0.36 2.72 -12.27
C TYR A 17 1.54 3.40 -11.58
N ALA A 18 1.27 4.28 -10.62
CA ALA A 18 2.28 4.91 -9.78
C ALA A 18 3.15 3.88 -9.03
N ALA A 19 2.53 2.83 -8.48
CA ALA A 19 3.23 1.74 -7.80
C ALA A 19 4.07 0.91 -8.78
N THR A 20 3.59 0.60 -9.98
CA THR A 20 4.39 -0.11 -10.99
C THR A 20 5.60 0.69 -11.46
N LEU A 21 5.45 2.01 -11.59
CA LEU A 21 6.56 2.92 -11.89
C LEU A 21 7.57 3.01 -10.73
N GLY A 22 7.09 2.91 -9.49
CA GLY A 22 7.95 2.84 -8.30
C GLY A 22 8.66 1.50 -8.15
N GLU A 23 7.98 0.38 -8.45
CA GLU A 23 8.48 -0.99 -8.40
C GLU A 23 9.47 -1.31 -9.53
N GLY A 24 9.31 -0.69 -10.70
CA GLY A 24 10.14 -0.93 -11.87
C GLY A 24 11.44 -0.12 -11.94
N LYS A 25 11.69 0.81 -11.01
CA LYS A 25 12.91 1.63 -11.02
C LYS A 25 14.05 0.92 -10.32
N THR A 26 15.02 0.43 -11.10
CA THR A 26 16.35 0.11 -10.59
C THR A 26 17.10 1.42 -10.34
N TYR A 27 17.36 1.75 -9.08
CA TYR A 27 18.09 2.96 -8.71
C TYR A 27 19.55 2.87 -9.18
N THR A 28 20.11 3.99 -9.63
CA THR A 28 21.53 4.04 -10.03
C THR A 28 22.39 4.03 -8.77
N ALA A 29 23.60 3.45 -8.83
CA ALA A 29 24.53 3.36 -7.69
C ALA A 29 24.69 4.71 -6.94
N ALA A 30 24.74 5.85 -7.64
CA ALA A 30 24.83 7.18 -7.05
C ALA A 30 23.58 7.63 -6.26
N GLU A 31 22.38 7.19 -6.64
CA GLU A 31 21.13 7.45 -5.91
C GLU A 31 21.02 6.54 -4.68
N MET A 32 21.65 5.36 -4.74
CA MET A 32 21.83 4.44 -3.61
C MET A 32 22.86 4.94 -2.57
N GLN A 33 23.62 6.01 -2.85
CA GLN A 33 24.56 6.61 -1.88
C GLN A 33 23.91 7.70 -1.01
N GLY A 34 22.80 8.28 -1.50
CA GLY A 34 22.09 9.40 -0.85
C GLY A 34 20.67 9.06 -0.35
N GLY A 35 20.14 7.91 -0.76
CA GLY A 35 18.79 7.46 -0.44
C GLY A 35 18.60 7.04 1.02
N SER A 36 17.34 6.91 1.42
CA SER A 36 16.98 6.45 2.75
C SER A 36 16.34 5.08 2.72
N PHE A 37 16.97 4.09 3.33
CA PHE A 37 16.63 2.69 3.05
C PHE A 37 15.78 2.07 4.14
N ARG A 38 14.82 1.22 3.75
CA ARG A 38 13.96 0.48 4.68
C ARG A 38 13.97 -0.98 4.28
N ILE A 39 14.40 -1.83 5.20
CA ILE A 39 14.22 -3.28 5.07
C ILE A 39 12.94 -3.65 5.81
N ASN A 40 12.01 -4.27 5.07
CA ASN A 40 10.76 -4.81 5.62
C ASN A 40 10.76 -6.34 5.43
N GLU A 41 9.81 -7.05 6.05
CA GLU A 41 9.58 -8.51 5.88
C GLU A 41 9.54 -8.98 4.41
N ARG A 42 9.12 -8.11 3.48
CA ARG A 42 9.14 -8.41 2.05
C ARG A 42 10.54 -8.57 1.47
N VAL A 43 11.49 -7.74 1.89
CA VAL A 43 12.88 -7.83 1.47
C VAL A 43 13.45 -9.16 1.95
N VAL A 44 13.14 -9.52 3.19
CA VAL A 44 13.52 -10.79 3.83
C VAL A 44 12.92 -11.99 3.08
N ASN A 45 11.64 -11.93 2.70
CA ASN A 45 10.99 -12.99 1.93
C ASN A 45 11.58 -13.16 0.51
N ASN A 46 12.00 -12.06 -0.14
CA ASN A 46 12.69 -12.11 -1.42
C ASN A 46 14.12 -12.67 -1.27
N LEU A 47 14.84 -12.31 -0.22
CA LEU A 47 16.16 -12.87 0.10
C LEU A 47 16.10 -14.37 0.44
N LYS A 48 15.00 -14.83 1.07
CA LYS A 48 14.72 -16.25 1.29
C LYS A 48 14.52 -17.00 -0.03
N ALA A 49 13.85 -16.37 -1.00
CA ALA A 49 13.65 -16.94 -2.34
C ALA A 49 14.95 -17.01 -3.16
N GLU A 50 15.93 -16.15 -2.88
CA GLU A 50 17.27 -16.16 -3.52
C GLU A 50 18.30 -17.07 -2.81
N GLY A 51 17.88 -17.84 -1.79
CA GLY A 51 18.71 -18.89 -1.18
C GLY A 51 19.47 -18.49 0.09
N MET A 52 19.12 -17.38 0.73
CA MET A 52 19.62 -17.04 2.07
C MET A 52 18.98 -17.96 3.13
N SER A 53 19.79 -18.55 4.02
CA SER A 53 19.31 -19.46 5.06
C SER A 53 18.29 -18.76 5.95
N ALA A 54 17.17 -19.43 6.23
CA ALA A 54 16.09 -18.92 7.08
C ALA A 54 16.60 -18.55 8.49
N GLU A 55 17.63 -19.24 8.97
CA GLU A 55 18.25 -18.99 10.28
C GLU A 55 19.02 -17.66 10.32
N THR A 56 19.69 -17.29 9.23
CA THR A 56 20.40 -16.01 9.14
C THR A 56 19.42 -14.84 9.01
N LEU A 57 18.36 -15.01 8.21
CA LEU A 57 17.30 -14.02 8.05
C LEU A 57 16.54 -13.74 9.35
N GLU A 58 16.28 -14.78 10.14
CA GLU A 58 15.62 -14.65 11.44
C GLU A 58 16.51 -13.94 12.46
N LYS A 59 17.82 -14.24 12.48
CA LYS A 59 18.80 -13.52 13.32
C LYS A 59 18.96 -12.06 12.90
N VAL A 60 18.92 -11.76 11.60
CA VAL A 60 19.02 -10.40 11.04
C VAL A 60 17.76 -9.57 11.35
N MET A 61 16.57 -10.18 11.32
CA MET A 61 15.32 -9.52 11.73
C MET A 61 15.18 -9.37 13.25
N ALA A 62 15.63 -10.36 14.02
CA ALA A 62 15.57 -10.34 15.48
C ALA A 62 16.71 -9.52 16.12
N ALA A 63 17.72 -9.13 15.35
CA ALA A 63 18.82 -8.32 15.83
C ALA A 63 18.32 -6.96 16.30
N LYS A 64 18.63 -6.63 17.55
CA LYS A 64 18.38 -5.33 18.14
C LYS A 64 19.71 -4.63 18.40
N THR A 65 19.75 -3.31 18.23
CA THR A 65 20.87 -2.49 18.71
C THR A 65 20.97 -2.60 20.24
N ASP A 66 22.10 -2.21 20.81
CA ASP A 66 22.34 -2.20 22.27
C ASP A 66 21.32 -1.32 23.05
N GLU A 67 20.56 -0.47 22.33
CA GLU A 67 19.43 0.34 22.82
C GLU A 67 18.05 -0.34 22.74
N GLY A 68 17.97 -1.61 22.32
CA GLY A 68 16.71 -2.36 22.21
C GLY A 68 15.84 -2.02 20.98
N LYS A 69 16.32 -1.17 20.06
CA LYS A 69 15.65 -0.87 18.77
C LYS A 69 15.99 -1.93 17.73
N ASN A 70 15.10 -2.18 16.77
CA ASN A 70 15.36 -3.11 15.68
C ASN A 70 16.57 -2.62 14.86
N LEU A 71 17.51 -3.52 14.54
CA LEU A 71 18.73 -3.13 13.82
C LEU A 71 18.43 -2.78 12.36
N ILE A 72 17.42 -3.42 11.77
CA ILE A 72 17.16 -3.46 10.32
C ILE A 72 15.67 -3.25 9.98
N ASP A 73 14.76 -3.78 10.79
CA ASP A 73 13.31 -3.68 10.57
C ASP A 73 12.78 -2.27 10.88
N ASP A 74 12.09 -1.67 9.92
CA ASP A 74 11.49 -0.32 9.97
C ASP A 74 12.46 0.86 10.23
N VAL A 75 13.77 0.62 10.20
CA VAL A 75 14.78 1.67 10.41
C VAL A 75 15.19 2.31 9.09
N LYS A 76 15.03 3.63 9.01
CA LYS A 76 15.43 4.46 7.88
C LYS A 76 16.95 4.72 7.92
N PHE A 77 17.72 4.05 7.06
CA PHE A 77 19.15 4.32 6.93
C PHE A 77 19.38 5.55 6.05
N SER A 78 19.65 6.71 6.66
CA SER A 78 20.09 7.92 5.96
C SER A 78 21.62 7.98 5.93
N PRO A 79 22.24 8.62 4.92
CA PRO A 79 23.66 8.94 4.99
C PRO A 79 23.92 9.76 6.25
N GLU A 80 24.90 9.34 7.04
CA GLU A 80 25.27 10.01 8.29
C GLU A 80 26.74 10.41 8.19
N THR A 81 27.02 11.67 8.51
CA THR A 81 28.39 12.16 8.60
C THR A 81 28.87 11.90 10.01
N ASP A 82 29.92 11.08 10.14
CA ASP A 82 30.54 10.83 11.43
C ASP A 82 31.13 12.15 11.98
N LYS A 83 30.65 12.53 13.16
CA LYS A 83 31.00 13.80 13.81
C LYS A 83 32.46 13.85 14.28
N ALA A 84 33.14 12.71 14.39
CA ALA A 84 34.52 12.62 14.86
C ALA A 84 35.56 12.63 13.71
N THR A 85 35.20 12.09 12.54
CA THR A 85 36.14 11.87 11.42
C THR A 85 35.78 12.66 10.16
N GLY A 86 34.58 13.26 10.09
CA GLY A 86 34.10 14.02 8.93
C GLY A 86 33.79 13.14 7.71
N VAL A 87 33.91 11.82 7.83
CA VAL A 87 33.63 10.87 6.75
C VAL A 87 32.13 10.65 6.62
N LYS A 88 31.60 10.80 5.41
CA LYS A 88 30.21 10.55 5.08
C LYS A 88 30.02 9.06 4.81
N THR A 89 29.39 8.33 5.73
CA THR A 89 29.13 6.91 5.55
C THR A 89 27.78 6.73 4.84
N GLU A 90 27.80 6.03 3.72
CA GLU A 90 26.60 5.80 2.91
C GLU A 90 25.65 4.81 3.62
N GLY A 91 24.34 4.97 3.40
CA GLY A 91 23.34 4.09 4.02
C GLY A 91 23.49 2.61 3.62
N SER A 92 24.03 2.36 2.43
CA SER A 92 24.44 1.05 1.90
C SER A 92 25.52 0.39 2.77
N ASP A 93 26.58 1.12 3.10
CA ASP A 93 27.71 0.58 3.87
C ASP A 93 27.35 0.35 5.33
N ARG A 94 26.45 1.17 5.89
CA ARG A 94 25.88 0.95 7.22
C ARG A 94 24.98 -0.28 7.28
N LEU A 95 24.21 -0.52 6.22
CA LEU A 95 23.38 -1.71 6.12
C LEU A 95 24.24 -2.97 6.00
N ILE A 96 25.29 -2.94 5.18
CA ILE A 96 26.27 -4.03 5.06
C ILE A 96 26.96 -4.28 6.40
N ALA A 97 27.42 -3.24 7.08
CA ALA A 97 28.04 -3.36 8.41
C ALA A 97 27.07 -3.87 9.48
N ALA A 98 25.78 -3.51 9.42
CA ALA A 98 24.75 -4.02 10.33
C ALA A 98 24.48 -5.51 10.09
N ILE A 99 24.48 -5.96 8.83
CA ILE A 99 24.33 -7.38 8.49
C ILE A 99 25.58 -8.16 8.86
N ASP A 100 26.77 -7.65 8.56
CA ASP A 100 28.05 -8.30 8.91
C ASP A 100 28.27 -8.37 10.44
N LYS A 101 27.67 -7.46 11.23
CA LYS A 101 27.65 -7.54 12.71
C LYS A 101 26.83 -8.75 13.21
N VAL A 102 25.86 -9.22 12.43
CA VAL A 102 24.96 -10.33 12.78
C VAL A 102 25.41 -11.66 12.13
N ALA A 103 25.95 -11.60 10.92
CA ALA A 103 26.44 -12.75 10.16
C ALA A 103 27.74 -12.36 9.41
N PRO A 104 28.92 -12.61 10.00
CA PRO A 104 30.19 -12.14 9.45
C PRO A 104 30.46 -12.74 8.07
N GLY A 105 30.53 -11.88 7.04
CA GLY A 105 30.87 -12.26 5.67
C GLY A 105 29.68 -12.48 4.74
N GLU A 106 28.44 -12.52 5.26
CA GLU A 106 27.24 -12.65 4.42
C GLU A 106 26.79 -11.30 3.84
N GLY A 107 27.03 -10.18 4.53
CA GLY A 107 26.69 -8.84 4.05
C GLY A 107 27.46 -8.44 2.79
N SER A 108 28.72 -8.86 2.70
CA SER A 108 29.56 -8.67 1.51
C SER A 108 29.14 -9.57 0.34
N LYS A 109 28.74 -10.82 0.61
CA LYS A 109 28.39 -11.83 -0.40
C LYS A 109 27.04 -11.57 -1.07
N TYR A 110 26.06 -11.04 -0.33
CA TYR A 110 24.72 -10.73 -0.83
C TYR A 110 24.49 -9.24 -1.07
N LYS A 111 25.57 -8.44 -1.12
CA LYS A 111 25.54 -7.00 -1.36
C LYS A 111 24.62 -6.62 -2.53
N ASP A 112 24.79 -7.24 -3.69
CA ASP A 112 23.99 -6.89 -4.88
C ASP A 112 22.52 -7.27 -4.74
N SER A 113 22.20 -8.43 -4.13
CA SER A 113 20.82 -8.86 -3.86
C SER A 113 20.14 -7.99 -2.81
N ILE A 114 20.87 -7.57 -1.77
CA ILE A 114 20.35 -6.74 -0.70
C ILE A 114 20.12 -5.32 -1.21
N LEU A 115 21.06 -4.73 -1.96
CA LEU A 115 20.88 -3.41 -2.57
C LEU A 115 19.77 -3.41 -3.63
N LYS A 116 19.58 -4.51 -4.38
CA LYS A 116 18.50 -4.65 -5.36
C LYS A 116 17.11 -4.72 -4.73
N HIS A 117 16.99 -5.28 -3.52
CA HIS A 117 15.69 -5.45 -2.84
C HIS A 117 15.43 -4.44 -1.71
N ALA A 118 16.47 -3.83 -1.14
CA ALA A 118 16.34 -2.89 -0.02
C ALA A 118 15.81 -1.52 -0.46
N TYR A 119 15.82 -1.19 -1.75
CA TYR A 119 15.76 0.19 -2.19
C TYR A 119 14.43 0.60 -2.82
N LEU A 120 13.71 1.36 -1.98
CA LEU A 120 12.97 2.59 -2.26
C LEU A 120 11.76 2.49 -3.21
N PHE A 121 10.59 2.68 -2.62
CA PHE A 121 9.42 3.16 -3.34
C PHE A 121 9.43 4.69 -3.29
N GLN A 122 10.20 5.33 -4.17
CA GLN A 122 10.09 6.78 -4.35
C GLN A 122 9.24 7.09 -5.56
N VAL A 123 7.99 7.42 -5.28
CA VAL A 123 7.04 7.93 -6.26
C VAL A 123 6.72 9.37 -5.88
N SER A 124 6.56 10.25 -6.88
CA SER A 124 6.24 11.66 -6.63
C SER A 124 4.95 11.77 -5.80
N PRO A 125 4.90 12.63 -4.76
CA PRO A 125 3.68 12.88 -3.98
C PRO A 125 2.48 13.33 -4.83
N PHE A 126 2.74 13.87 -6.03
CA PHE A 126 1.71 14.27 -6.98
C PHE A 126 0.74 13.13 -7.35
N TRP A 127 1.23 11.88 -7.41
CA TRP A 127 0.39 10.72 -7.71
C TRP A 127 -0.66 10.46 -6.62
N LEU A 128 -0.29 10.66 -5.35
CA LEU A 128 -1.23 10.57 -4.24
C LEU A 128 -2.25 11.70 -4.32
N LEU A 129 -1.81 12.93 -4.58
CA LEU A 129 -2.72 14.08 -4.72
C LEU A 129 -3.77 13.83 -5.82
N LEU A 130 -3.35 13.33 -6.99
CA LEU A 130 -4.24 13.02 -8.09
C LEU A 130 -5.23 11.90 -7.74
N ALA A 131 -4.74 10.81 -7.15
CA ALA A 131 -5.58 9.69 -6.74
C ALA A 131 -6.62 10.09 -5.69
N TYR A 132 -6.21 10.85 -4.66
CA TYR A 132 -7.12 11.36 -3.64
C TYR A 132 -8.13 12.35 -4.23
N GLY A 133 -7.71 13.20 -5.19
CA GLY A 133 -8.62 14.11 -5.90
C GLY A 133 -9.73 13.36 -6.64
N ILE A 134 -9.37 12.33 -7.41
CA ILE A 134 -10.33 11.48 -8.13
C ILE A 134 -11.22 10.70 -7.15
N LEU A 135 -10.65 10.17 -6.06
CA LEU A 135 -11.40 9.44 -5.04
C LEU A 135 -12.45 10.33 -4.38
N SER A 136 -12.06 11.55 -4.01
CA SER A 136 -12.95 12.54 -3.38
C SER A 136 -14.11 12.92 -4.30
N LEU A 137 -13.83 13.10 -5.60
CA LEU A 137 -14.88 13.31 -6.60
C LEU A 137 -15.84 12.11 -6.68
N GLY A 138 -15.31 10.89 -6.64
CA GLY A 138 -16.12 9.66 -6.58
C GLY A 138 -17.02 9.61 -5.35
N GLU A 139 -16.48 9.91 -4.17
CA GLU A 139 -17.23 9.92 -2.91
C GLU A 139 -18.32 10.99 -2.86
N LEU A 140 -18.04 12.18 -3.42
CA LEU A 140 -19.00 13.28 -3.50
C LEU A 140 -20.21 12.92 -4.38
N MET A 141 -20.04 12.01 -5.34
CA MET A 141 -21.12 11.48 -6.17
C MET A 141 -21.83 10.26 -5.57
N LEU A 142 -21.21 9.58 -4.61
CA LEU A 142 -21.73 8.38 -3.96
C LEU A 142 -22.55 8.71 -2.71
N SER A 143 -22.02 9.54 -1.81
CA SER A 143 -22.61 9.80 -0.50
C SER A 143 -23.99 10.49 -0.54
N PRO A 144 -24.25 11.57 -1.33
CA PRO A 144 -25.58 12.17 -1.39
C PRO A 144 -26.57 11.27 -2.13
N MET A 145 -26.11 10.52 -3.13
CA MET A 145 -26.98 9.66 -3.93
C MET A 145 -27.44 8.42 -3.16
N GLY A 146 -26.55 7.82 -2.36
CA GLY A 146 -26.87 6.65 -1.54
C GLY A 146 -27.96 6.92 -0.50
N LEU A 147 -27.78 7.97 0.31
CA LEU A 147 -28.77 8.37 1.31
C LEU A 147 -30.10 8.83 0.69
N SER A 148 -30.05 9.51 -0.46
CA SER A 148 -31.27 9.91 -1.18
C SER A 148 -32.06 8.69 -1.70
N LEU A 149 -31.37 7.66 -2.18
CA LEU A 149 -32.01 6.43 -2.67
C LEU A 149 -32.67 5.66 -1.52
N VAL A 150 -31.98 5.50 -0.40
CA VAL A 150 -32.53 4.81 0.79
C VAL A 150 -33.77 5.54 1.30
N SER A 151 -33.76 6.87 1.35
CA SER A 151 -34.92 7.65 1.82
C SER A 151 -36.10 7.65 0.86
N LYS A 152 -35.86 7.61 -0.47
CA LYS A 152 -36.93 7.55 -1.49
C LYS A 152 -37.56 6.17 -1.66
N VAL A 153 -36.76 5.11 -1.55
CA VAL A 153 -37.22 3.71 -1.72
C VAL A 153 -37.84 3.16 -0.43
N ALA A 154 -37.51 3.72 0.73
CA ALA A 154 -37.99 3.21 2.01
C ALA A 154 -39.52 3.41 2.20
N PRO A 155 -40.26 2.36 2.58
CA PRO A 155 -41.67 2.48 2.97
C PRO A 155 -41.81 3.41 4.18
N ILE A 156 -42.85 4.26 4.21
CA ILE A 156 -43.05 5.30 5.24
C ILE A 156 -42.93 4.75 6.67
N ARG A 157 -43.44 3.54 6.92
CA ARG A 157 -43.43 2.85 8.21
C ARG A 157 -42.07 2.26 8.62
N MET A 158 -41.18 2.00 7.65
CA MET A 158 -39.88 1.31 7.86
C MET A 158 -38.66 2.19 7.53
N ARG A 159 -38.85 3.50 7.36
CA ARG A 159 -37.76 4.45 7.05
C ARG A 159 -36.60 4.38 8.03
N GLY A 160 -36.88 4.27 9.33
CA GLY A 160 -35.85 4.11 10.36
C GLY A 160 -35.04 2.81 10.21
N LEU A 161 -35.70 1.69 9.87
CA LEU A 161 -35.03 0.40 9.68
C LEU A 161 -34.15 0.39 8.40
N MET A 162 -34.64 1.00 7.31
CA MET A 162 -33.88 1.14 6.06
C MET A 162 -32.63 2.01 6.23
N MET A 163 -32.72 3.09 7.01
CA MET A 163 -31.55 3.89 7.40
C MET A 163 -30.60 3.12 8.31
N GLY A 164 -31.12 2.30 9.24
CA GLY A 164 -30.30 1.37 10.01
C GLY A 164 -29.53 0.39 9.11
N GLY A 165 -30.19 -0.14 8.07
CA GLY A 165 -29.56 -1.00 7.06
C GLY A 165 -28.41 -0.32 6.30
N TRP A 166 -28.54 0.97 5.98
CA TRP A 166 -27.46 1.76 5.39
C TRP A 166 -26.23 1.80 6.32
N PHE A 167 -26.41 2.10 7.61
CA PHE A 167 -25.30 2.13 8.57
C PHE A 167 -24.66 0.76 8.80
N VAL A 168 -25.47 -0.31 8.83
CA VAL A 168 -24.95 -1.68 8.93
C VAL A 168 -24.10 -2.02 7.70
N ALA A 169 -24.54 -1.64 6.49
CA ALA A 169 -23.76 -1.83 5.27
C ALA A 169 -22.42 -1.08 5.34
N THR A 170 -22.41 0.16 5.85
CA THR A 170 -21.17 0.92 6.08
C THR A 170 -20.26 0.24 7.11
N ALA A 171 -20.80 -0.29 8.21
CA ALA A 171 -20.02 -0.98 9.22
C ALA A 171 -19.37 -2.26 8.67
N ILE A 172 -20.09 -3.04 7.86
CA ILE A 172 -19.55 -4.21 7.17
C ILE A 172 -18.46 -3.78 6.18
N GLY A 173 -18.68 -2.71 5.41
CA GLY A 173 -17.67 -2.13 4.51
C GLY A 173 -16.39 -1.75 5.25
N ASN A 174 -16.50 -1.10 6.41
CA ASN A 174 -15.36 -0.77 7.25
C ASN A 174 -14.64 -2.03 7.76
N LYS A 175 -15.35 -3.11 8.12
CA LYS A 175 -14.71 -4.37 8.50
C LYS A 175 -13.92 -5.02 7.36
N LEU A 176 -14.37 -4.84 6.10
CA LEU A 176 -13.66 -5.36 4.93
C LEU A 176 -12.35 -4.62 4.63
N THR A 177 -12.10 -3.46 5.24
CA THR A 177 -10.79 -2.77 5.16
C THR A 177 -9.64 -3.58 5.76
N MET A 178 -9.94 -4.67 6.50
CA MET A 178 -8.97 -5.66 6.98
C MET A 178 -8.09 -6.27 5.86
N ILE A 179 -8.48 -6.15 4.59
CA ILE A 179 -7.62 -6.48 3.45
C ILE A 179 -6.27 -5.73 3.48
N GLY A 180 -6.17 -4.62 4.22
CA GLY A 180 -4.93 -3.88 4.45
C GLY A 180 -3.78 -4.68 5.09
N ILE A 181 -4.06 -5.83 5.71
CA ILE A 181 -3.02 -6.74 6.23
C ILE A 181 -2.06 -7.20 5.11
N TYR A 182 -2.56 -7.32 3.88
CA TYR A 182 -1.74 -7.72 2.73
C TYR A 182 -0.76 -6.64 2.25
N TRP A 183 -0.79 -5.42 2.80
CA TRP A 183 0.11 -4.33 2.43
C TRP A 183 1.59 -4.65 2.66
N SER A 184 1.92 -5.37 3.73
CA SER A 184 3.31 -5.78 4.03
C SER A 184 3.76 -6.99 3.20
N ILE A 185 2.81 -7.85 2.84
CA ILE A 185 3.06 -9.16 2.24
C ILE A 185 3.14 -9.05 0.71
N TRP A 186 2.30 -8.22 0.08
CA TRP A 186 2.19 -8.11 -1.36
C TRP A 186 2.97 -6.90 -1.92
N TYR A 187 3.26 -6.95 -3.23
CA TYR A 187 3.69 -5.77 -3.97
C TYR A 187 2.56 -4.72 -3.97
N GLN A 188 2.91 -3.44 -3.78
CA GLN A 188 1.91 -2.36 -3.72
C GLN A 188 1.09 -2.28 -5.01
N SER A 189 1.69 -2.58 -6.16
CA SER A 189 0.97 -2.69 -7.44
C SER A 189 -0.12 -3.77 -7.35
N LYS A 190 0.21 -4.99 -6.93
CA LYS A 190 -0.75 -6.10 -6.79
C LYS A 190 -1.88 -5.75 -5.82
N PHE A 191 -1.57 -5.01 -4.76
CA PHE A 191 -2.58 -4.54 -3.83
C PHE A 191 -3.57 -3.57 -4.50
N PHE A 192 -3.09 -2.52 -5.17
CA PHE A 192 -3.95 -1.52 -5.80
C PHE A 192 -4.75 -2.05 -6.99
N ILE A 193 -4.19 -2.95 -7.80
CA ILE A 193 -4.93 -3.52 -8.93
C ILE A 193 -6.11 -4.38 -8.48
N VAL A 194 -5.94 -5.16 -7.40
CA VAL A 194 -7.03 -5.97 -6.83
C VAL A 194 -8.16 -5.06 -6.35
N LEU A 195 -7.85 -3.98 -5.63
CA LEU A 195 -8.85 -3.01 -5.18
C LEU A 195 -9.55 -2.31 -6.37
N GLY A 196 -8.78 -1.90 -7.38
CA GLY A 196 -9.31 -1.32 -8.61
C GLY A 196 -10.26 -2.25 -9.35
N CYS A 197 -9.88 -3.52 -9.52
CA CYS A 197 -10.73 -4.54 -10.14
C CYS A 197 -12.00 -4.82 -9.33
N MET A 198 -11.93 -4.88 -8.00
CA MET A 198 -13.12 -5.05 -7.15
C MET A 198 -14.07 -3.86 -7.26
N ALA A 199 -13.54 -2.63 -7.28
CA ALA A 199 -14.35 -1.42 -7.46
C ALA A 199 -15.03 -1.39 -8.84
N LEU A 200 -14.31 -1.75 -9.91
CA LEU A 200 -14.88 -1.84 -11.26
C LEU A 200 -15.92 -2.94 -11.37
N PHE A 201 -15.66 -4.11 -10.80
CA PHE A 201 -16.64 -5.20 -10.74
C PHE A 201 -17.94 -4.74 -10.10
N MET A 202 -17.85 -4.06 -8.95
CA MET A 202 -19.04 -3.54 -8.29
C MET A 202 -19.71 -2.39 -9.08
N ALA A 203 -18.94 -1.57 -9.80
CA ALA A 203 -19.51 -0.58 -10.70
C ALA A 203 -20.36 -1.22 -11.81
N VAL A 204 -19.89 -2.33 -12.38
CA VAL A 204 -20.63 -3.12 -13.39
C VAL A 204 -21.89 -3.74 -12.76
N VAL A 205 -21.77 -4.38 -11.59
CA VAL A 205 -22.92 -4.96 -10.87
C VAL A 205 -23.98 -3.89 -10.61
N LEU A 206 -23.59 -2.71 -10.10
CA LEU A 206 -24.53 -1.62 -9.89
C LEU A 206 -25.15 -1.14 -11.20
N ALA A 207 -24.37 -0.98 -12.26
CA ALA A 207 -24.88 -0.56 -13.57
C ALA A 207 -25.94 -1.54 -14.12
N LEU A 208 -25.76 -2.85 -13.90
CA LEU A 208 -26.74 -3.87 -14.26
C LEU A 208 -28.00 -3.78 -13.40
N LEU A 209 -27.86 -3.50 -12.09
CA LEU A 209 -28.97 -3.33 -11.16
C LEU A 209 -29.74 -2.01 -11.34
N LEU A 210 -29.17 -1.02 -12.02
CA LEU A 210 -29.89 0.23 -12.32
C LEU A 210 -31.13 0.00 -13.21
N LYS A 211 -31.05 -0.93 -14.17
CA LYS A 211 -32.18 -1.24 -15.07
C LYS A 211 -33.42 -1.75 -14.32
N PRO A 212 -33.34 -2.80 -13.48
CA PRO A 212 -34.48 -3.27 -12.70
C PRO A 212 -34.93 -2.25 -11.66
N LEU A 213 -34.00 -1.52 -11.04
CA LEU A 213 -34.33 -0.50 -10.04
C LEU A 213 -35.17 0.65 -10.65
N LYS A 214 -34.76 1.15 -11.83
CA LYS A 214 -35.51 2.19 -12.54
C LYS A 214 -36.90 1.70 -12.96
N LYS A 215 -37.01 0.44 -13.36
CA LYS A 215 -38.31 -0.18 -13.70
C LYS A 215 -39.23 -0.33 -12.47
N ALA A 216 -38.65 -0.59 -11.30
CA ALA A 216 -39.38 -0.72 -10.04
C ALA A 216 -39.81 0.64 -9.43
N MET A 217 -39.26 1.76 -9.91
CA MET A 217 -39.66 3.12 -9.52
C MET A 217 -40.15 3.95 -10.72
N PRO A 218 -41.35 3.69 -11.25
CA PRO A 218 -41.95 4.56 -12.26
C PRO A 218 -42.45 5.84 -11.57
N GLY A 219 -41.59 6.86 -11.48
CA GLY A 219 -41.93 8.16 -10.88
C GLY A 219 -40.77 8.97 -10.30
N VAL A 220 -39.53 8.44 -10.33
CA VAL A 220 -38.30 9.13 -9.94
C VAL A 220 -37.24 8.96 -11.03
#